data_AF-A0A2X2C3A6-F1
#
_entry.id   AF-A0A2X2C3A6-F1
#
_cell.length_a   1.000
_cell.length_b   1.000
_cell.length_c   1.000
_cell.angle_alpha   90.00
_cell.angle_beta   90.00
_cell.angle_gamma   90.00
#
_symmetry.space_group_name_H-M   'P 1'
#
loop_
_entity.id
_entity.type
_entity.pdbx_description
1 polymer ?
#
loop_
_entity_poly.entity_id
_entity_poly.type
_entity_poly.pdbx_seq_one_letter_code
_entity_poly.pdbx_strand_id
1 'polypeptide(L)'
;MGTREELLEEAKRRLAKKAGEEYHYPRQTINGGDTYLHKIPEYQDHIYGEFEGGGTQVMVLSAVPFENLGMPEVAPLSTGARSEHIQHTLYKGMVLPIAALAGITYLVNRNSKKTRAGTP
;
A
#
# COMPACT_ATOMS: atom_id res chain seq x y z
N MET A 1 10.24 15.33 -14.03
CA MET A 1 9.33 14.32 -13.50
C MET A 1 8.52 13.73 -14.65
N GLY A 2 8.22 12.43 -14.58
CA GLY A 2 7.24 11.74 -15.44
C GLY A 2 6.13 11.14 -14.58
N THR A 3 5.13 10.53 -15.20
CA THR A 3 4.06 9.80 -14.47
C THR A 3 4.60 8.52 -13.84
N ARG A 4 3.84 7.91 -12.92
CA ARG A 4 4.23 6.63 -12.31
C ARG A 4 4.39 5.55 -13.37
N GLU A 5 3.52 5.54 -14.36
CA GLU A 5 3.55 4.59 -15.48
C GLU A 5 4.83 4.77 -16.30
N GLU A 6 5.19 6.01 -16.64
CA GLU A 6 6.44 6.28 -17.36
C GLU A 6 7.67 5.84 -16.57
N LEU A 7 7.68 6.08 -15.25
CA LEU A 7 8.76 5.64 -14.36
C LEU A 7 8.83 4.11 -14.28
N LEU A 8 7.69 3.43 -14.22
CA LEU A 8 7.62 1.98 -14.12
C LEU A 8 8.06 1.32 -15.44
N GLU A 9 7.62 1.85 -16.58
CA GLU A 9 8.05 1.37 -17.89
C GLU A 9 9.55 1.56 -18.10
N GLU A 10 10.10 2.69 -17.64
CA GLU A 10 11.54 2.92 -17.67
C GLU A 10 12.30 1.94 -16.75
N ALA A 11 11.78 1.67 -15.55
CA ALA A 11 12.39 0.71 -14.63
C ALA A 11 12.38 -0.72 -15.22
N LYS A 12 11.25 -1.17 -15.78
CA LYS A 12 11.11 -2.47 -16.46
C LYS A 12 12.05 -2.59 -17.66
N ARG A 13 12.20 -1.51 -18.43
CA ARG A 13 13.13 -1.46 -19.56
C ARG A 13 14.58 -1.66 -19.13
N ARG A 14 15.00 -1.03 -18.03
CA ARG A 14 16.35 -1.20 -17.48
C ARG A 14 16.56 -2.61 -16.95
N LEU A 15 15.58 -3.14 -16.24
CA LEU A 15 15.64 -4.48 -15.65
C LEU A 15 15.74 -5.57 -16.72
N ALA A 16 15.05 -5.40 -17.85
CA ALA A 16 15.08 -6.35 -18.97
C ALA A 16 16.38 -6.31 -19.81
N LYS A 17 17.24 -5.31 -19.61
CA LYS A 17 18.49 -5.16 -20.37
C LYS A 17 19.63 -5.94 -19.72
N LYS A 18 20.60 -6.32 -20.55
CA LYS A 18 21.75 -7.09 -20.08
C LYS A 18 22.72 -6.20 -19.31
N ALA A 19 23.19 -6.69 -18.17
CA ALA A 19 24.25 -6.05 -17.41
C ALA A 19 25.50 -5.82 -18.28
N GLY A 20 26.14 -4.67 -18.09
CA GLY A 20 27.33 -4.24 -18.82
C GLY A 20 27.07 -3.49 -20.12
N GLU A 21 25.85 -3.52 -20.68
CA GLU A 21 25.47 -2.70 -21.84
C GLU A 21 25.49 -1.22 -21.48
N GLU A 22 25.83 -0.35 -22.44
CA GLU A 22 25.72 1.09 -22.25
C GLU A 22 24.27 1.55 -22.39
N TYR A 23 23.85 2.44 -21.49
CA TYR A 23 22.51 2.98 -21.46
C TYR A 23 22.51 4.48 -21.17
N HIS A 24 21.63 5.20 -21.86
CA HIS A 24 21.39 6.62 -21.66
C HIS A 24 20.32 6.80 -20.58
N TYR A 25 20.76 7.00 -19.34
CA TYR A 25 19.87 7.19 -18.20
C TYR A 25 19.24 8.57 -18.24
N PRO A 26 17.91 8.71 -18.42
CA PRO A 26 17.25 10.01 -18.29
C PRO A 26 17.45 10.58 -16.89
N ARG A 27 17.77 11.88 -16.82
CA ARG A 27 17.88 12.65 -15.58
C ARG A 27 16.75 13.67 -15.51
N GLN A 28 16.31 13.98 -14.29
CA GLN A 28 15.25 14.94 -13.97
C GLN A 28 13.85 14.56 -14.50
N THR A 29 13.70 14.30 -15.79
CA THR A 29 12.46 13.91 -16.47
C THR A 29 12.75 12.81 -17.49
N ILE A 30 11.78 11.90 -17.72
CA ILE A 30 11.96 10.76 -18.64
C ILE A 30 12.14 11.24 -20.09
N ASN A 31 11.37 12.26 -20.48
CA ASN A 31 11.32 12.77 -21.86
C ASN A 31 12.12 14.07 -22.06
N GLY A 32 13.00 14.44 -21.13
CA GLY A 32 13.67 15.75 -21.11
C GLY A 32 14.91 15.86 -21.98
N GLY A 33 15.38 14.76 -22.59
CA GLY A 33 16.58 14.71 -23.42
C GLY A 33 17.91 14.77 -22.64
N ASP A 34 17.90 15.24 -21.39
CA ASP A 34 19.07 15.19 -20.52
C ASP A 34 19.35 13.75 -20.07
N THR A 35 20.47 13.18 -20.51
CA THR A 35 20.84 11.79 -20.22
C THR A 35 22.27 11.67 -19.69
N TYR A 36 22.49 10.59 -18.95
CA TYR A 36 23.81 10.17 -18.49
C TYR A 36 24.15 8.82 -19.11
N LEU A 37 25.28 8.71 -19.80
CA LEU A 37 25.74 7.44 -20.36
C LEU A 37 26.47 6.64 -19.27
N HIS A 38 25.98 5.45 -18.96
CA HIS A 38 26.63 4.54 -18.01
C HIS A 38 26.33 3.08 -18.36
N LYS A 39 27.10 2.16 -17.80
CA LYS A 39 26.82 0.73 -17.96
C LYS A 39 25.65 0.31 -17.09
N ILE A 40 24.88 -0.65 -17.56
CA ILE A 40 23.80 -1.26 -16.81
C ILE A 40 24.40 -2.16 -15.72
N PRO A 41 24.13 -1.91 -14.44
CA PRO A 41 24.57 -2.81 -13.38
C PRO A 41 23.74 -4.10 -13.42
N GLU A 42 24.22 -5.14 -12.75
CA GLU A 42 23.46 -6.37 -12.56
C GLU A 42 22.38 -6.14 -11.50
N TYR A 43 21.22 -5.67 -11.93
CA TYR A 43 20.09 -5.44 -11.04
C TYR A 43 19.57 -6.75 -10.45
N GLN A 44 19.09 -6.67 -9.22
CA GLN A 44 18.19 -7.69 -8.69
C GLN A 44 16.90 -7.71 -9.50
N ASP A 45 16.31 -8.89 -9.66
CA ASP A 45 15.03 -9.10 -10.38
C ASP A 45 13.83 -8.60 -9.56
N HIS A 46 13.86 -7.32 -9.18
CA HIS A 46 12.84 -6.67 -8.37
C HIS A 46 12.86 -5.16 -8.55
N ILE A 47 11.66 -4.58 -8.73
CA ILE A 47 11.44 -3.13 -8.75
C ILE A 47 10.80 -2.74 -7.42
N TYR A 48 11.64 -2.25 -6.49
CA TYR A 48 11.13 -1.84 -5.19
C TYR A 48 10.31 -0.56 -5.34
N GLY A 49 9.12 -0.56 -4.76
CA GLY A 49 8.10 0.48 -4.85
C GLY A 49 6.98 0.16 -5.85
N GLU A 50 7.07 -0.92 -6.64
CA GLU A 50 5.98 -1.30 -7.55
C GLU A 50 4.74 -1.75 -6.76
N PHE A 51 4.95 -2.56 -5.71
CA PHE A 51 3.89 -3.17 -4.91
C PHE A 51 3.96 -2.87 -3.42
N GLU A 52 5.13 -2.50 -2.91
CA GLU A 52 5.43 -2.33 -1.50
C GLU A 52 4.42 -1.38 -0.85
N GLY A 53 3.65 -1.90 0.13
CA GLY A 53 2.67 -1.12 0.87
C GLY A 53 1.46 -0.65 0.04
N GLY A 54 1.12 -1.34 -1.05
CA GLY A 54 0.07 -0.93 -2.00
C GLY A 54 0.60 -0.21 -3.23
N GLY A 55 1.92 -0.19 -3.41
CA GLY A 55 2.61 0.52 -4.46
C GLY A 55 2.94 1.96 -4.08
N THR A 56 4.02 2.47 -4.64
CA THR A 56 4.54 3.80 -4.37
C THR A 56 4.71 4.60 -5.66
N GLN A 57 5.09 5.87 -5.51
CA GLN A 57 5.39 6.76 -6.62
C GLN A 57 6.90 6.82 -6.95
N VAL A 58 7.74 6.13 -6.16
CA VAL A 58 9.20 6.11 -6.28
C VAL A 58 9.65 4.68 -6.54
N MET A 59 10.28 4.45 -7.68
CA MET A 59 10.79 3.13 -8.06
C MET A 59 12.30 3.08 -7.84
N VAL A 60 12.79 2.01 -7.21
CA VAL A 60 14.21 1.81 -6.93
C VAL A 60 14.69 0.51 -7.58
N LEU A 61 15.77 0.61 -8.35
CA LEU A 61 16.51 -0.52 -8.88
C LEU A 61 17.88 -0.59 -8.19
N SER A 62 18.29 -1.77 -7.79
CA SER A 62 19.57 -1.97 -7.09
C SER A 62 20.26 -3.26 -7.52
N ALA A 63 21.57 -3.21 -7.64
CA ALA A 63 22.43 -4.40 -7.79
C ALA A 63 22.85 -5.00 -6.44
N VAL A 64 22.61 -4.28 -5.34
CA VAL A 64 22.89 -4.72 -3.97
C VAL A 64 21.56 -5.09 -3.31
N PRO A 65 21.48 -6.21 -2.55
CA PRO A 65 20.29 -6.60 -1.78
C PRO A 65 19.61 -5.42 -1.08
N PHE A 66 18.29 -5.32 -1.21
CA PHE A 66 17.53 -4.16 -0.73
C PHE A 66 17.60 -4.01 0.80
N GLU A 67 17.73 -5.13 1.51
CA GLU A 67 17.92 -5.18 2.95
C GLU A 67 19.22 -4.49 3.39
N ASN A 68 20.28 -4.59 2.58
CA ASN A 68 21.55 -3.91 2.82
C ASN A 68 21.45 -2.40 2.59
N LEU A 69 20.42 -1.94 1.88
CA LEU A 69 20.09 -0.52 1.69
C LEU A 69 19.12 -0.01 2.76
N GLY A 70 18.75 -0.84 3.74
CA GLY A 70 17.76 -0.49 4.76
C GLY A 70 16.32 -0.47 4.23
N MET A 71 16.06 -1.15 3.11
CA MET A 71 14.74 -1.26 2.48
C MET A 71 14.16 -2.64 2.81
N PRO A 72 13.28 -2.75 3.82
CA PRO A 72 12.76 -4.03 4.29
C PRO A 72 11.74 -4.62 3.31
N GLU A 73 11.49 -5.92 3.38
CA GLU A 73 10.38 -6.53 2.66
C GLU A 73 9.04 -5.97 3.19
N VAL A 74 8.22 -5.41 2.30
CA VAL A 74 6.91 -4.84 2.64
C VAL A 74 5.82 -5.60 1.91
N ALA A 75 4.77 -5.98 2.64
CA ALA A 75 3.64 -6.67 2.04
C ALA A 75 2.98 -5.82 0.92
N PRO A 76 2.50 -6.44 -0.17
CA PRO A 76 1.92 -5.71 -1.30
C PRO A 76 0.57 -5.06 -0.97
N LEU A 77 -0.11 -5.52 0.08
CA LEU A 77 -1.34 -4.90 0.58
C LEU A 77 -1.01 -3.75 1.52
N SER A 78 -1.53 -2.56 1.21
CA SER A 78 -1.42 -1.40 2.10
C SER A 78 -2.13 -1.66 3.43
N THR A 79 -1.57 -1.14 4.52
CA THR A 79 -2.19 -1.18 5.86
C THR A 79 -3.55 -0.48 5.87
N GLY A 80 -3.73 0.53 5.02
CA GLY A 80 -5.00 1.22 4.78
C GLY A 80 -6.06 0.31 4.17
N ALA A 81 -5.75 -0.39 3.07
CA ALA A 81 -6.66 -1.35 2.44
C ALA A 81 -7.02 -2.51 3.38
N ARG A 82 -6.06 -2.97 4.21
CA ARG A 82 -6.34 -3.96 5.27
C ARG A 82 -7.34 -3.43 6.31
N SER A 83 -7.20 -2.18 6.73
CA SER A 83 -8.10 -1.54 7.70
C SER A 83 -9.49 -1.29 7.11
N GLU A 84 -9.56 -0.86 5.84
CA GLU A 84 -10.79 -0.70 5.07
C GLU A 84 -11.57 -2.03 4.99
N HIS A 85 -10.89 -3.15 4.73
CA HIS A 85 -11.54 -4.47 4.68
C HIS A 85 -12.15 -4.88 6.04
N ILE A 86 -11.47 -4.58 7.15
CA ILE A 86 -11.98 -4.87 8.50
C ILE A 86 -13.16 -3.97 8.82
N GLN A 87 -13.05 -2.66 8.55
CA GLN A 87 -14.12 -1.70 8.84
C GLN A 87 -15.36 -1.94 7.99
N HIS A 88 -15.20 -2.27 6.69
CA HIS A 88 -16.35 -2.63 5.88
C HIS A 88 -16.94 -3.95 6.33
N THR A 89 -16.18 -5.00 6.65
CA THR A 89 -16.82 -6.29 6.97
C THR A 89 -17.57 -6.26 8.31
N LEU A 90 -17.07 -5.54 9.32
CA LEU A 90 -17.70 -5.46 10.64
C LEU A 90 -18.93 -4.54 10.67
N TYR A 91 -18.96 -3.49 9.84
CA TYR A 91 -20.06 -2.50 9.80
C TYR A 91 -20.98 -2.63 8.58
N LYS A 92 -20.64 -3.43 7.57
CA LYS A 92 -21.46 -3.61 6.36
C LYS A 92 -22.78 -4.30 6.72
N GLY A 93 -23.87 -3.64 6.36
CA GLY A 93 -25.24 -4.05 6.70
C GLY A 93 -25.74 -3.58 8.07
N MET A 94 -24.94 -2.83 8.84
CA MET A 94 -25.30 -2.31 10.18
C MET A 94 -25.78 -3.35 11.21
N VAL A 95 -25.61 -4.65 10.95
CA VAL A 95 -26.12 -5.73 11.81
C VAL A 95 -25.58 -5.60 13.23
N LEU A 96 -24.26 -5.43 13.38
CA LEU A 96 -23.61 -5.31 14.69
C LEU A 96 -24.04 -4.03 15.44
N PRO A 97 -23.98 -2.82 14.84
CA PRO A 97 -24.54 -1.62 15.46
C PRO A 97 -26.02 -1.73 15.87
N ILE A 98 -26.87 -2.31 15.01
CA ILE A 98 -28.31 -2.47 15.27
C ILE A 98 -28.53 -3.45 16.42
N ALA A 99 -27.83 -4.59 16.42
CA ALA A 99 -27.94 -5.58 17.49
C ALA A 99 -27.48 -5.01 18.84
N ALA A 100 -26.36 -4.27 18.85
CA ALA A 100 -25.87 -3.60 20.05
C ALA A 100 -26.88 -2.58 20.59
N LEU A 101 -27.41 -1.71 19.72
CA LEU A 101 -28.43 -0.73 20.10
C LEU A 101 -29.69 -1.41 20.66
N ALA A 102 -30.20 -2.43 19.96
CA ALA A 102 -31.37 -3.19 20.39
C ALA A 102 -31.15 -3.85 21.76
N GLY A 103 -29.97 -4.44 21.98
CA GLY A 103 -29.58 -5.03 23.27
C GLY A 103 -29.56 -4.01 24.41
N ILE A 104 -28.94 -2.85 24.18
CA ILE A 104 -28.89 -1.75 25.17
C ILE A 104 -30.29 -1.24 25.47
N THR A 105 -31.12 -0.97 24.45
CA THR A 105 -32.51 -0.50 24.62
C THR A 105 -33.35 -1.50 25.41
N TYR A 106 -33.20 -2.81 25.16
CA TYR A 106 -33.91 -3.85 25.91
C TYR A 106 -33.51 -3.86 27.39
N LEU A 107 -32.21 -3.81 27.69
CA LEU A 107 -31.70 -3.79 29.07
C LEU A 107 -32.20 -2.55 29.84
N VAL A 108 -32.18 -1.37 29.23
CA VAL A 108 -32.71 -0.14 29.83
C VAL A 108 -34.20 -0.31 30.14
N ASN A 109 -35.00 -0.77 29.18
CA ASN A 109 -36.44 -0.97 29.38
C ASN A 109 -36.77 -1.99 30.47
N ARG A 110 -36.01 -3.08 30.60
CA ARG A 110 -36.23 -4.08 31.67
C ARG A 110 -35.95 -3.47 33.04
N ASN A 111 -34.88 -2.68 33.16
CA ASN A 111 -34.49 -2.06 34.42
C ASN A 111 -35.49 -0.98 34.81
N SER A 112 -35.92 -0.12 33.88
CA SER A 112 -36.93 0.91 34.15
C SER A 112 -38.29 0.32 34.55
N LYS A 113 -38.69 -0.83 33.98
CA LYS A 113 -39.91 -1.55 34.40
C LYS A 113 -39.78 -2.16 35.80
N LYS A 114 -38.62 -2.74 36.15
CA LYS A 114 -38.35 -3.23 37.52
C LYS A 114 -38.39 -2.11 38.56
N THR A 115 -37.85 -0.93 38.24
CA THR A 115 -37.89 0.23 39.15
C THR A 115 -39.31 0.76 39.34
N ARG A 116 -40.16 0.74 38.30
CA ARG A 116 -41.58 1.14 38.41
C ARG A 116 -42.47 0.12 39.12
N ALA A 117 -42.12 -1.16 39.09
CA ALA A 117 -42.85 -2.22 39.80
C ALA A 117 -42.42 -2.38 41.27
N GLY A 118 -41.44 -1.62 41.74
CA GLY A 118 -40.87 -1.69 43.10
C GLY A 118 -41.17 -0.48 43.98
N THR A 119 -42.11 0.39 43.60
CA THR A 119 -42.54 1.51 44.47
C THR A 119 -43.77 1.08 45.28
N PRO A 120 -43.71 1.04 46.63
CA PRO A 120 -44.93 1.04 47.44
C PRO A 120 -45.73 2.34 47.28
#